data_AF-A0A7W8SA90-F1
#
_entry.id   AF-A0A7W8SA90-F1
#
_cell.length_a   1.000
_cell.length_b   1.000
_cell.length_c   1.000
_cell.angle_alpha   90.00
_cell.angle_beta   90.00
_cell.angle_gamma   90.00
#
_symmetry.space_group_name_H-M   'P 1'
#
loop_
_entity.id
_entity.type
_entity.pdbx_description
1 polymer ?
#
loop_
_entity_poly.entity_id
_entity_poly.type
_entity_poly.pdbx_seq_one_letter_code
_entity_poly.pdbx_strand_id
1 'polypeptide(L)' 'MRDGALKDLLIQVERTKAQIRAWVEHPFHVVKNLFRHRKVRYKGLAKNTAQLFSLFALANLVIAKNRLRSTHGESPSCV' A
#
# COMPACT_ATOMS: atom_id res chain seq x y z
N MET A 1 -6.98 14.69 38.23
CA MET A 1 -6.00 14.39 37.16
C MET A 1 -6.30 13.08 36.41
N ARG A 2 -7.57 12.65 36.29
CA ARG A 2 -7.94 11.45 35.51
C ARG A 2 -8.12 11.74 34.02
N ASP A 3 -8.42 13.00 33.68
CA ASP A 3 -8.62 13.45 32.31
C ASP A 3 -7.32 13.53 31.48
N GLY A 4 -6.15 13.57 32.13
CA GLY A 4 -4.85 13.57 31.45
C GLY A 4 -4.52 12.21 30.82
N ALA A 5 -4.64 11.13 31.61
CA ALA A 5 -4.37 9.78 31.14
C ALA A 5 -5.30 9.35 29.99
N LEU A 6 -6.58 9.76 30.02
CA LEU A 6 -7.52 9.50 28.92
C LEU A 6 -7.12 10.25 27.64
N LYS A 7 -6.64 11.50 27.76
CA LYS A 7 -6.15 12.28 26.61
C LYS A 7 -4.89 11.66 26.00
N ASP A 8 -3.96 11.19 26.81
CA ASP A 8 -2.74 10.55 26.34
C ASP A 8 -3.03 9.26 25.56
N LEU A 9 -3.97 8.45 26.04
CA LEU A 9 -4.44 7.26 25.33
C LEU A 9 -5.09 7.61 23.99
N LEU A 10 -5.90 8.67 23.91
CA LEU A 10 -6.49 9.12 22.65
C LEU A 10 -5.43 9.57 21.65
N ILE A 11 -4.43 10.33 22.10
CA ILE A 11 -3.31 10.78 21.26
C ILE A 11 -2.54 9.58 20.70
N GLN A 12 -2.32 8.54 21.51
CA GLN A 12 -1.66 7.32 21.05
C GLN A 12 -2.48 6.61 19.96
N VAL A 13 -3.79 6.46 20.15
CA VAL A 13 -4.68 5.84 19.14
C VAL A 13 -4.68 6.62 17.83
N GLU A 14 -4.75 7.95 17.91
CA GLU A 14 -4.71 8.81 16.73
C GLU A 14 -3.37 8.71 15.98
N ARG A 15 -2.26 8.67 16.71
CA ARG A 15 -0.92 8.44 16.13
C ARG A 15 -0.84 7.10 15.42
N THR A 16 -1.30 6.02 16.04
CA THR A 16 -1.32 4.69 15.40
C THR A 16 -2.18 4.69 14.13
N LYS A 17 -3.34 5.33 14.17
CA LYS A 17 -4.22 5.47 13.00
C LYS A 17 -3.56 6.25 11.87
N ALA A 18 -2.86 7.35 12.19
CA ALA A 18 -2.12 8.14 11.22
C ALA A 18 -0.95 7.34 10.60
N GLN A 19 -0.21 6.58 11.40
CA GLN A 19 0.86 5.69 10.92
C GLN A 19 0.34 4.64 9.94
N ILE A 20 -0.79 4.00 10.26
CA ILE A 20 -1.42 3.03 9.36
C ILE A 20 -1.82 3.70 8.05
N ARG A 21 -2.42 4.91 8.11
CA ARG A 21 -2.79 5.65 6.89
C ARG A 21 -1.59 5.94 6.01
N ALA A 22 -0.50 6.45 6.59
CA ALA A 22 0.73 6.74 5.85
C ALA A 22 1.30 5.49 5.15
N TRP A 23 1.25 4.33 5.81
CA TRP A 23 1.70 3.06 5.22
C TRP A 23 0.79 2.60 4.07
N VAL A 24 -0.52 2.72 4.24
CA VAL A 24 -1.53 2.26 3.25
C VAL A 24 -1.66 3.23 2.07
N GLU A 25 -1.35 4.52 2.24
CA GLU A 25 -1.40 5.50 1.15
C GLU A 25 -0.50 5.12 -0.04
N HIS A 26 0.67 4.53 0.23
CA HIS A 26 1.62 4.16 -0.82
C HIS A 26 1.06 3.10 -1.81
N PRO A 27 0.59 1.91 -1.37
CA PRO A 27 0.00 0.93 -2.29
C PRO A 27 -1.28 1.47 -2.96
N PHE A 28 -2.08 2.29 -2.28
CA PHE A 28 -3.23 2.95 -2.91
C PHE A 28 -2.83 3.92 -4.02
N HIS A 29 -1.74 4.67 -3.83
CA HIS A 29 -1.18 5.54 -4.87
C HIS A 29 -0.73 4.73 -6.08
N VAL A 30 -0.03 3.61 -5.87
CA VAL A 30 0.38 2.69 -6.96
C VAL A 30 -0.85 2.21 -7.74
N VAL A 31 -1.88 1.70 -7.05
CA VAL A 31 -3.10 1.20 -7.72
C VAL A 31 -3.84 2.30 -8.48
N LYS A 32 -4.01 3.48 -7.89
CA LYS A 32 -4.79 4.58 -8.50
C LYS A 32 -4.06 5.27 -9.65
N ASN A 33 -2.73 5.46 -9.53
CA ASN A 33 -1.95 6.23 -10.49
C ASN A 33 -1.21 5.36 -11.50
N LEU A 34 -0.48 4.33 -11.06
CA LEU A 34 0.28 3.46 -11.98
C LEU A 34 -0.66 2.55 -12.76
N PHE A 35 -1.58 1.87 -12.07
CA PHE A 35 -2.56 1.00 -12.73
C PHE A 35 -3.84 1.73 -13.18
N ARG A 36 -3.91 3.04 -12.96
CA ARG A 36 -5.00 3.92 -13.42
C ARG A 36 -6.40 3.46 -12.95
N HIS A 37 -6.48 2.77 -11.82
CA HIS A 37 -7.75 2.32 -11.25
C HIS A 37 -8.48 3.48 -10.54
N ARG A 38 -9.08 4.38 -11.34
CA ARG A 38 -9.78 5.58 -10.85
C ARG A 38 -11.28 5.37 -10.65
N LYS A 39 -11.89 4.47 -11.41
CA LYS A 39 -13.33 4.18 -11.37
C LYS A 39 -13.58 2.68 -11.37
N VAL A 40 -14.60 2.28 -10.61
CA VAL A 40 -15.13 0.92 -10.59
C VAL A 40 -15.95 0.68 -11.88
N ARG A 41 -15.96 -0.54 -12.40
CA ARG A 41 -16.69 -0.88 -13.63
C ARG A 41 -18.12 -1.28 -13.28
N TYR A 42 -19.09 -1.00 -14.15
CA TYR A 42 -20.46 -1.51 -14.04
C TYR A 42 -20.54 -3.00 -14.44
N LYS A 43 -19.85 -3.87 -13.68
CA LYS A 43 -19.77 -5.33 -13.90
C LYS A 43 -20.19 -6.15 -12.68
N GLY A 44 -20.70 -5.51 -11.62
CA GLY A 44 -21.12 -6.14 -10.37
C GLY A 44 -20.01 -6.19 -9.30
N LEU A 45 -20.42 -6.28 -8.02
CA LEU A 45 -19.51 -6.19 -6.87
C LEU A 45 -18.43 -7.28 -6.90
N ALA A 46 -18.82 -8.56 -7.10
CA ALA A 46 -17.88 -9.67 -7.09
C ALA A 46 -16.72 -9.50 -8.09
N LYS A 47 -17.01 -9.08 -9.33
CA LYS A 47 -15.99 -8.89 -10.38
C LYS A 47 -15.08 -7.70 -10.08
N ASN A 48 -15.63 -6.63 -9.49
CA ASN A 48 -14.82 -5.47 -9.10
C ASN A 48 -13.93 -5.78 -7.90
N THR A 49 -14.42 -6.54 -6.92
CA THR A 49 -13.63 -6.96 -5.75
C THR A 49 -12.48 -7.89 -6.18
N ALA A 50 -12.75 -8.86 -7.05
CA ALA A 50 -11.70 -9.73 -7.60
C ALA A 50 -10.62 -8.91 -8.34
N GLN A 51 -11.03 -7.94 -9.19
CA GLN A 51 -10.10 -7.04 -9.86
C GLN A 51 -9.25 -6.23 -8.87
N LEU A 52 -9.87 -5.71 -7.81
CA LEU A 52 -9.18 -4.93 -6.78
C LEU A 52 -8.13 -5.77 -6.06
N PHE A 53 -8.43 -7.02 -5.67
CA PHE A 53 -7.44 -7.92 -5.08
C PHE A 53 -6.28 -8.22 -6.02
N SER A 54 -6.55 -8.49 -7.30
CA SER A 54 -5.48 -8.68 -8.30
C SER A 54 -4.58 -7.44 -8.42
N LEU A 55 -5.15 -6.24 -8.44
CA LEU A 55 -4.38 -5.00 -8.53
C LEU A 55 -3.50 -4.77 -7.30
N PHE A 56 -3.98 -5.09 -6.09
CA PHE A 56 -3.17 -5.00 -4.88
C PHE A 56 -2.04 -6.04 -4.87
N ALA A 57 -2.29 -7.27 -5.34
CA ALA A 57 -1.23 -8.27 -5.51
C ALA A 57 -0.13 -7.78 -6.47
N LEU A 58 -0.52 -7.17 -7.60
CA LEU A 58 0.43 -6.57 -8.54
C LEU A 58 1.15 -5.35 -7.95
N ALA A 59 0.49 -4.55 -7.12
CA ALA A 59 1.12 -3.41 -6.46
C ALA A 59 2.23 -3.86 -5.50
N ASN A 60 1.99 -4.94 -4.76
CA ASN A 60 3.00 -5.58 -3.91
C ASN A 60 4.19 -6.06 -4.75
N LEU A 61 3.96 -6.64 -5.93
CA LEU A 61 5.03 -7.05 -6.84
C LEU A 61 5.85 -5.84 -7.33
N VAL A 62 5.21 -4.72 -7.68
CA VAL A 62 5.89 -3.49 -8.11
C VAL A 62 6.77 -2.91 -7.00
N ILE A 63 6.28 -2.93 -5.76
CA ILE A 63 7.05 -2.49 -4.59
C ILE A 63 8.24 -3.43 -4.34
N ALA A 64 8.02 -4.74 -4.47
CA ALA A 64 9.08 -5.75 -4.33
C ALA A 64 10.10 -5.70 -5.47
N LYS A 65 9.72 -5.23 -6.68
CA LYS A 65 10.58 -5.18 -7.86
C LYS A 65 11.93 -4.53 -7.58
N ASN A 66 11.96 -3.43 -6.85
CA ASN A 66 13.23 -2.74 -6.56
C ASN A 66 14.14 -3.57 -5.64
N ARG A 67 13.55 -4.29 -4.68
CA ARG A 67 14.27 -5.21 -3.78
C ARG A 67 14.78 -6.44 -4.52
N LEU A 68 14.01 -6.98 -5.46
CA LEU A 68 14.40 -8.12 -6.29
C LEU A 68 15.42 -7.74 -7.36
N ARG A 69 15.38 -6.50 -7.87
CA ARG A 69 16.39 -6.02 -8.84
C ARG A 69 17.74 -5.74 -8.17
N SER A 70 17.77 -5.27 -6.93
CA SER A 70 19.03 -5.10 -6.19
C SER A 70 19.72 -6.43 -5.89
N THR A 71 18.99 -7.55 -5.76
CA THR A 71 19.59 -8.87 -5.54
C THR A 71 20.18 -9.50 -6.80
N HIS A 72 19.81 -9.01 -8.00
CA HIS A 72 20.36 -9.48 -9.27
C HIS A 72 21.41 -8.52 -9.87
N GLY A 73 21.87 -7.54 -9.09
CA GLY A 73 22.88 -6.57 -9.49
C GLY A 73 24.27 -6.89 -8.93
N GLU A 74 24.83 -8.04 -9.33
CA GLU A 74 26.28 -8.27 -9.43
C GLU A 74 26.49 -9.57 -10.22
N SER A 75 26.47 -9.45 -11.54
CA SER A 75 27.19 -10.38 -12.42
C SER A 75 28.28 -9.54 -13.07
N PRO A 76 29.57 -9.81 -12.82
CA PRO A 76 30.64 -9.12 -13.52
C PRO A 76 30.64 -9.66 -14.96
N SER A 77 29.92 -9.00 -15.87
CA SER A 77 30.10 -9.26 -17.28
C SER A 77 31.41 -8.60 -17.70
N CYS A 78 32.47 -9.40 -17.80
CA CYS A 78 33.68 -9.08 -18.55
C CYS A 78 33.30 -8.82 -20.01
N VAL A 79 33.33 -7.56 -20.43
CA VAL A 79 33.76 -7.11 -21.76
C VAL A 79 34.50 -5.79 -21.57
#